data_AF-A0A455UGT9-F1
#
_entry.id   AF-A0A455UGT9-F1
#
_cell.length_a   1.000
_cell.length_b   1.000
_cell.length_c   1.000
_cell.angle_alpha   90.00
_cell.angle_beta   90.00
_cell.angle_gamma   90.00
#
_symmetry.space_group_name_H-M   'P 1'
#
loop_
_entity.id
_entity.type
_entity.pdbx_description
1 polymer ?
#
loop_
_entity_poly.entity_id
_entity_poly.type
_entity_poly.pdbx_seq_one_letter_code
_entity_poly.pdbx_strand_id
1 'polypeptide(L)'
;MQTYSAFLGPIFAILVVDYYVIRRRTLDIDKLYDVNGPYQGINLAAFIATAVGIVAALSFSAISWYASLIPAGVTYYLLMKYWTPLPAL
;
A
#
# COMPACT_ATOMS: atom_id res chain seq x y z
N MET A 1 22.49 0.43 12.60
CA MET A 1 21.24 1.21 12.73
C MET A 1 20.59 1.33 11.35
N GLN A 2 19.88 0.30 10.89
CA GLN A 2 19.25 0.28 9.55
C GLN A 2 17.76 -0.12 9.61
N THR A 3 17.18 -0.11 10.82
CA THR A 3 15.80 -0.54 11.08
C THR A 3 14.79 0.48 10.58
N TYR A 4 15.10 1.77 10.60
CA TYR A 4 14.20 2.82 10.10
C TYR A 4 13.93 2.70 8.60
N SER A 5 14.93 2.29 7.81
CA SER A 5 14.77 2.09 6.38
C SER A 5 13.83 0.93 6.04
N ALA A 6 13.71 -0.07 6.92
CA ALA A 6 12.87 -1.26 6.68
C ALA A 6 11.37 -0.93 6.57
N PHE A 7 10.91 0.16 7.19
CA PHE A 7 9.50 0.59 7.13
C PHE A 7 9.14 1.36 5.86
N LEU A 8 10.15 1.88 5.14
CA LEU A 8 9.91 2.62 3.92
C LEU A 8 9.52 1.69 2.75
N GLY A 9 10.06 0.46 2.73
CA GLY A 9 9.77 -0.53 1.69
C GLY A 9 8.27 -0.85 1.55
N PRO A 10 7.58 -1.32 2.61
CA PRO A 10 6.15 -1.62 2.53
C PRO A 10 5.30 -0.44 2.07
N ILE A 11 5.55 0.74 2.62
CA ILE A 11 4.80 1.96 2.30
C ILE A 11 5.00 2.34 0.83
N PHE A 12 6.25 2.32 0.37
CA PHE A 12 6.58 2.60 -1.03
C PHE A 12 5.89 1.61 -1.99
N ALA A 13 5.91 0.31 -1.68
CA ALA A 13 5.25 -0.69 -2.50
C ALA A 13 3.74 -0.47 -2.61
N ILE A 14 3.08 -0.13 -1.50
CA ILE A 14 1.64 0.17 -1.49
C ILE A 14 1.35 1.37 -2.39
N LEU A 15 2.10 2.46 -2.26
CA LEU A 15 1.93 3.66 -3.10
C LEU A 15 2.10 3.35 -4.59
N VAL A 16 3.13 2.59 -4.95
CA VAL A 16 3.38 2.19 -6.34
C VAL A 16 2.24 1.36 -6.89
N VAL A 17 1.77 0.35 -6.14
CA VAL A 17 0.66 -0.50 -6.56
C VAL A 17 -0.65 0.28 -6.64
N ASP A 18 -0.94 1.14 -5.66
CA ASP A 18 -2.15 1.96 -5.64
C ASP A 18 -2.21 2.88 -6.86
N TYR A 19 -1.16 3.67 -7.09
CA TYR A 19 -1.15 4.68 -8.13
C TYR A 19 -0.96 4.10 -9.53
N TYR A 20 0.02 3.21 -9.72
CA TYR A 20 0.37 2.72 -11.06
C TYR A 20 -0.43 1.50 -11.51
N VAL A 21 -0.75 0.58 -10.60
CA VAL A 21 -1.39 -0.69 -10.97
C VAL A 21 -2.90 -0.60 -10.87
N ILE A 22 -3.42 -0.15 -9.72
CA ILE A 22 -4.85 -0.10 -9.44
C ILE A 22 -5.48 1.10 -10.13
N ARG A 23 -4.99 2.31 -9.83
CA ARG A 23 -5.55 3.56 -10.36
C ARG A 23 -5.02 3.93 -11.74
N ARG A 24 -4.02 3.22 -12.26
CA ARG A 24 -3.46 3.46 -13.61
C ARG A 24 -3.12 4.94 -13.87
N ARG A 25 -2.62 5.64 -12.85
CA ARG A 25 -2.30 7.08 -12.87
C ARG A 25 -3.49 8.03 -13.01
N THR A 26 -4.73 7.54 -12.89
CA THR A 26 -5.94 8.37 -12.83
C THR A 26 -6.33 8.58 -11.36
N LEU A 27 -5.84 9.69 -10.79
CA LEU A 27 -6.23 10.14 -9.45
C LEU A 27 -6.88 11.50 -9.58
N ASP A 28 -8.13 11.60 -9.14
CA ASP A 28 -8.89 12.85 -9.11
C ASP A 28 -8.49 13.62 -7.84
N ILE A 29 -7.80 14.74 -8.03
CA ILE A 29 -7.28 15.56 -6.94
C ILE A 29 -8.42 16.29 -6.23
N ASP A 30 -9.46 16.71 -6.95
CA ASP A 30 -10.60 17.42 -6.38
C ASP A 30 -11.34 16.50 -5.40
N LYS A 31 -11.55 15.23 -5.79
CA LYS A 31 -12.13 14.20 -4.92
C LYS A 31 -11.23 13.80 -3.73
N LEU A 32 -9.92 14.06 -3.80
CA LEU A 32 -8.97 13.77 -2.71
C LEU A 32 -9.03 14.79 -1.58
N TYR A 33 -9.40 16.03 -1.89
CA TYR A 33 -9.61 17.08 -0.90
C TYR A 33 -11.05 17.15 -0.37
N ASP A 34 -11.97 16.39 -0.96
CA ASP A 34 -13.35 16.28 -0.48
C ASP A 34 -13.44 15.34 0.73
N VAL A 35 -13.82 15.91 1.89
CA VAL A 35 -14.02 15.17 3.14
C VAL A 35 -15.14 14.13 3.02
N ASN A 36 -16.14 14.37 2.17
CA ASN A 36 -17.24 13.44 1.89
C ASN A 36 -17.02 12.63 0.60
N GLY A 37 -15.85 12.76 -0.01
CA GLY A 37 -15.50 12.11 -1.26
C GLY A 37 -15.28 10.59 -1.14
N PRO A 38 -14.99 9.91 -2.26
CA PRO A 38 -14.76 8.46 -2.29
C PRO A 38 -13.46 8.04 -1.59
N TYR A 39 -12.59 8.98 -1.24
CA TYR A 39 -11.31 8.72 -0.56
C TYR A 39 -11.37 9.00 0.94
N GLN A 40 -12.56 9.23 1.49
CA GLN A 40 -12.75 9.48 2.92
C GLN A 40 -12.43 8.24 3.77
N GLY A 41 -11.95 8.49 4.99
CA GLY A 41 -11.72 7.46 5.99
C GLY A 41 -10.38 6.73 5.86
N ILE A 42 -10.36 5.47 6.30
CA ILE A 42 -9.14 4.69 6.50
C ILE A 42 -9.13 3.48 5.56
N ASN A 43 -8.08 3.34 4.76
CA ASN A 43 -7.87 2.16 3.93
C ASN A 43 -7.28 1.00 4.76
N LEU A 44 -8.14 0.14 5.29
CA LEU A 44 -7.71 -1.04 6.06
C LEU A 44 -6.84 -2.00 5.25
N ALA A 45 -7.01 -2.07 3.92
CA ALA A 45 -6.17 -2.90 3.07
C ALA A 45 -4.71 -2.43 3.09
N ALA A 46 -4.47 -1.11 3.12
CA ALA A 46 -3.13 -0.54 3.25
C ALA A 46 -2.48 -0.88 4.60
N PHE A 47 -3.24 -0.87 5.69
CA PHE A 47 -2.75 -1.25 7.02
C PHE A 47 -2.32 -2.72 7.07
N ILE A 48 -3.16 -3.63 6.56
CA ILE A 48 -2.85 -5.07 6.53
C ILE A 48 -1.64 -5.33 5.64
N ALA A 49 -1.59 -4.72 4.45
CA ALA A 49 -0.45 -4.85 3.55
C ALA A 49 0.86 -4.34 4.18
N THR A 50 0.80 -3.24 4.92
CA THR A 50 1.96 -2.69 5.65
C THR A 50 2.43 -3.67 6.73
N ALA A 51 1.51 -4.25 7.51
CA ALA A 51 1.86 -5.25 8.53
C ALA A 51 2.55 -6.48 7.92
N VAL A 52 2.03 -7.00 6.80
CA VAL A 52 2.64 -8.12 6.07
C VAL A 52 4.03 -7.75 5.54
N GLY A 53 4.18 -6.54 4.99
CA GLY A 53 5.48 -6.03 4.54
C GLY A 53 6.50 -5.91 5.66
N ILE A 54 6.10 -5.46 6.85
CA ILE A 54 6.97 -5.37 8.02
C ILE A 54 7.42 -6.77 8.48
N VAL A 55 6.50 -7.74 8.55
CA VAL A 55 6.84 -9.13 8.90
C VAL A 55 7.87 -9.70 7.93
N ALA A 56 7.70 -9.45 6.62
CA ALA A 56 8.68 -9.84 5.61
C ALA A 56 10.03 -9.09 5.75
N ALA A 57 10.00 -7.78 6.02
CA ALA A 57 11.21 -6.98 6.22
C ALA A 57 12.05 -7.50 7.40
N LEU A 58 11.38 -7.85 8.51
CA LEU A 58 12.02 -8.36 9.72
C LEU A 58 12.56 -9.78 9.54
N SER A 59 11.87 -10.62 8.75
CA SER A 59 12.33 -11.98 8.43
C SER A 59 13.62 -11.97 7.61
N PHE A 60 13.81 -10.95 6.78
CA PHE A 60 14.96 -10.81 5.87
C PHE A 60 15.73 -9.51 6.14
N SER A 61 16.31 -9.38 7.34
CA SER A 61 16.97 -8.13 7.78
C SER A 61 18.07 -7.62 6.84
N ALA A 62 18.83 -8.53 6.22
CA ALA A 62 19.90 -8.19 5.27
C ALA A 62 19.42 -7.50 3.99
N ILE A 63 18.17 -7.73 3.58
CA ILE A 63 17.58 -7.20 2.34
C ILE A 63 16.16 -6.67 2.64
N SER A 64 15.95 -6.16 3.86
CA SER A 64 14.64 -5.82 4.42
C SER A 64 13.82 -4.87 3.55
N TRP A 65 14.49 -3.93 2.89
CA TRP A 65 13.86 -2.98 1.98
C TRP A 65 13.22 -3.67 0.77
N TYR A 66 13.96 -4.54 0.07
CA TYR A 66 13.44 -5.22 -1.12
C TYR A 66 12.52 -6.40 -0.78
N ALA A 67 12.83 -7.11 0.31
CA ALA A 67 12.07 -8.26 0.76
C ALA A 67 10.61 -7.90 1.13
N SER A 68 10.38 -6.65 1.56
CA SER A 68 9.05 -6.17 1.91
C SER A 68 8.20 -5.67 0.73
N LEU A 69 8.83 -5.34 -0.41
CA LEU A 69 8.14 -4.75 -1.56
C LEU A 69 7.10 -5.70 -2.15
N ILE A 70 7.51 -6.94 -2.45
CA ILE A 70 6.65 -7.92 -3.10
C ILE A 70 5.50 -8.34 -2.17
N PRO A 71 5.73 -8.73 -0.90
CA PRO A 71 4.67 -9.14 0.00
C PRO A 71 3.67 -8.02 0.28
N ALA A 72 4.14 -6.79 0.52
CA ALA A 72 3.26 -5.65 0.75
C ALA A 72 2.44 -5.30 -0.50
N GLY A 73 3.10 -5.20 -1.65
CA GLY A 73 2.45 -4.84 -2.90
C GLY A 73 1.42 -5.88 -3.37
N VAL A 74 1.76 -7.16 -3.31
CA VAL A 74 0.85 -8.26 -3.69
C VAL A 74 -0.34 -8.32 -2.73
N THR A 75 -0.08 -8.22 -1.42
CA THR A 75 -1.16 -8.24 -0.42
C THR A 75 -2.10 -7.06 -0.63
N TYR A 76 -1.57 -5.85 -0.83
CA TYR A 76 -2.38 -4.67 -1.10
C TYR A 76 -3.22 -4.82 -2.38
N TYR A 77 -2.60 -5.31 -3.46
CA TYR A 77 -3.28 -5.55 -4.73
C TYR A 77 -4.45 -6.53 -4.57
N LEU A 78 -4.24 -7.66 -3.88
CA LEU A 78 -5.27 -8.66 -3.66
C LEU A 78 -6.41 -8.11 -2.78
N LEU A 79 -6.07 -7.42 -1.69
CA LEU A 79 -7.06 -6.84 -0.78
C LEU A 79 -7.93 -5.79 -1.47
N MET A 80 -7.31 -4.89 -2.26
CA MET A 80 -8.01 -3.88 -3.04
C MET A 80 -8.83 -4.45 -4.20
N LYS A 81 -8.50 -5.66 -4.66
CA LYS A 81 -9.25 -6.33 -5.73
C LYS A 81 -10.45 -7.12 -5.20
N TYR A 82 -10.35 -7.71 -4.01
CA TYR A 82 -11.33 -8.68 -3.52
C TYR A 82 -12.12 -8.23 -2.29
N TRP A 83 -11.57 -7.37 -1.43
CA TRP A 83 -12.22 -6.99 -0.17
C TRP A 83 -12.78 -5.58 -0.21
N THR A 84 -11.97 -4.58 -0.54
CA THR A 84 -12.44 -3.21 -0.65
C THR A 84 -12.96 -2.96 -2.06
N PRO A 85 -14.28 -2.82 -2.29
CA PRO A 85 -14.76 -2.39 -3.60
C PRO A 85 -14.16 -1.01 -3.84
N LEU A 86 -13.36 -0.89 -4.90
CA LEU A 86 -12.94 0.40 -5.42
C LEU A 86 -14.22 1.25 -5.55
N PRO A 87 -14.36 2.38 -4.83
CA PRO A 87 -15.41 3.31 -5.17
C PRO A 87 -15.19 3.62 -6.64
N ALA A 88 -16.18 3.28 -7.48
CA ALA A 88 -16.10 3.38 -8.92
C ALA A 88 -15.54 4.77 -9.26
N LEU A 89 -14.44 4.79 -10.02
CA LEU A 89 -13.74 6.00 -10.47
C LEU A 89 -14.74 7.04 -11.00
#